data_AF-A0AAI8AXT4-F1
#
_entry.id   AF-A0AAI8AXT4-F1
#
_cell.length_a   1.000
_cell.length_b   1.000
_cell.length_c   1.000
_cell.angle_alpha   90.00
_cell.angle_beta   90.00
_cell.angle_gamma   90.00
#
_symmetry.space_group_name_H-M   'P 1'
#
loop_
_entity.id
_entity.type
_entity.pdbx_description
1 polymer ?
#
loop_
_entity_poly.entity_id
_entity_poly.type
_entity_poly.pdbx_seq_one_letter_code
_entity_poly.pdbx_strand_id
1 'polypeptide(L)'
;MKIHYRNAEVSGSVSATAVIKQNWLSMSMEVLSENSESQTLAIVPKKDQESGRAQIFYFYRVTPKKTDVEAKEPYEGSANLKFSALGINKLTGNYYTSAATDGHFELSRQD
;
A
#
# COMPACT_ATOMS: atom_id res chain seq x y z
N MET A 1 -5.93 -4.06 -6.72
CA MET A 1 -5.86 -3.56 -5.33
C MET A 1 -7.02 -2.62 -5.09
N LYS A 2 -7.63 -2.69 -3.90
CA LYS A 2 -8.63 -1.71 -3.43
C LYS A 2 -8.03 -0.95 -2.26
N ILE A 3 -8.09 0.37 -2.31
CA ILE A 3 -7.58 1.27 -1.27
C ILE A 3 -8.78 1.96 -0.66
N HIS A 4 -9.08 1.62 0.60
CA HIS A 4 -10.06 2.33 1.40
C HIS A 4 -9.34 3.46 2.13
N TYR A 5 -9.81 4.70 1.98
CA TYR A 5 -9.19 5.86 2.60
C TYR A 5 -10.19 6.62 3.46
N ARG A 6 -9.67 7.32 4.47
CA ARG A 6 -10.43 8.32 5.24
C ARG A 6 -9.51 9.43 5.74
N ASN A 7 -10.10 10.60 5.92
CA ASN A 7 -9.53 11.71 6.67
C ASN A 7 -10.66 12.35 7.53
N ALA A 8 -10.44 13.57 8.04
CA ALA A 8 -11.42 14.26 8.88
C ALA A 8 -12.74 14.59 8.16
N GLU A 9 -12.75 14.71 6.84
CA GLU A 9 -13.87 15.24 6.06
C GLU A 9 -14.52 14.17 5.18
N VAL A 10 -13.72 13.28 4.60
CA VAL A 10 -14.16 12.34 3.57
C VAL A 10 -13.62 10.93 3.81
N SER A 11 -14.38 9.95 3.35
CA SER A 11 -13.95 8.56 3.22
C SER A 11 -14.44 7.97 1.92
N GLY A 12 -13.73 6.97 1.41
CA GLY A 12 -14.08 6.36 0.14
C GLY A 12 -13.18 5.18 -0.20
N SER A 13 -13.26 4.74 -1.45
CA SER A 13 -12.36 3.72 -1.97
C SER A 13 -11.94 4.01 -3.40
N VAL A 14 -10.69 3.69 -3.73
CA VAL A 14 -10.14 3.78 -5.08
C VAL A 14 -9.56 2.42 -5.51
N SER A 15 -9.72 2.11 -6.79
CA SER A 15 -9.08 0.94 -7.40
C SER A 15 -7.69 1.32 -7.91
N ALA A 16 -6.73 0.46 -7.65
CA ALA A 16 -5.34 0.64 -8.06
C ALA A 16 -4.71 -0.71 -8.45
N THR A 17 -3.56 -0.65 -9.11
CA THR A 17 -2.74 -1.82 -9.42
C THR A 17 -1.49 -1.77 -8.56
N ALA A 18 -1.23 -2.85 -7.81
CA ALA A 18 0.01 -3.00 -7.07
C ALA A 18 0.92 -3.96 -7.84
N VAL A 19 2.12 -3.51 -8.17
CA VAL A 19 3.16 -4.31 -8.81
C VAL A 19 4.20 -4.65 -7.76
N ILE A 20 4.22 -5.90 -7.32
CA ILE A 20 5.20 -6.40 -6.35
C ILE A 20 6.28 -7.16 -7.12
N LYS A 21 7.54 -6.73 -6.97
CA LYS A 21 8.71 -7.42 -7.54
C LYS A 21 9.58 -7.92 -6.39
N GLN A 22 10.05 -9.15 -6.49
CA GLN A 22 10.95 -9.75 -5.52
C GLN A 22 12.09 -10.47 -6.24
N ASN A 23 13.30 -10.31 -5.73
CA ASN A 23 14.44 -11.18 -6.03
C ASN A 23 15.00 -11.76 -4.71
N TRP A 24 16.14 -12.43 -4.75
CA TRP A 24 16.73 -13.06 -3.57
C TRP A 24 17.17 -12.07 -2.47
N LEU A 25 17.53 -10.84 -2.84
CA LEU A 25 18.12 -9.83 -1.95
C LEU A 25 17.17 -8.68 -1.62
N SER A 26 16.20 -8.38 -2.50
CA SER A 26 15.35 -7.20 -2.39
C SER A 26 13.91 -7.47 -2.83
N MET A 27 13.02 -6.65 -2.33
CA MET A 27 11.62 -6.58 -2.75
C MET A 27 11.28 -5.11 -3.05
N SER A 28 10.28 -4.87 -3.90
CA SER A 28 9.67 -3.56 -4.09
C SER A 28 8.18 -3.70 -4.34
N MET A 29 7.44 -2.64 -4.06
CA MET A 29 6.03 -2.50 -4.41
C MET A 29 5.74 -1.10 -4.92
N GLU A 30 5.22 -1.02 -6.13
CA GLU A 30 4.73 0.21 -6.76
C GLU A 30 3.21 0.14 -6.86
N VAL A 31 2.53 1.21 -6.46
CA VAL A 31 1.09 1.34 -6.55
C VAL A 31 0.76 2.37 -7.62
N LEU A 32 0.06 1.91 -8.64
CA LEU A 32 -0.37 2.70 -9.78
C LEU A 32 -1.87 2.96 -9.63
N SER A 33 -2.23 4.23 -9.49
CA SER A 33 -3.62 4.69 -9.52
C SER A 33 -3.81 5.66 -10.68
N GLU A 34 -5.06 6.01 -10.97
CA GLU A 34 -5.38 6.99 -12.01
C GLU A 34 -4.62 8.30 -11.81
N ASN A 35 -4.63 8.82 -10.57
CA ASN A 35 -4.17 10.17 -10.24
C ASN A 35 -2.84 10.23 -9.50
N SER A 36 -2.21 9.10 -9.19
CA SER A 36 -0.93 9.08 -8.47
C SER A 36 -0.17 7.79 -8.66
N GLU A 37 1.13 7.87 -8.43
CA GLU A 37 2.04 6.72 -8.44
C GLU A 37 2.79 6.68 -7.11
N SER A 38 3.05 5.47 -6.60
CA SER A 38 3.88 5.29 -5.42
C SER A 38 5.26 4.74 -5.77
N GLN A 39 6.25 5.20 -5.03
CA GLN A 39 7.61 4.68 -5.02
C GLN A 39 7.87 3.97 -3.69
N THR A 40 8.51 2.81 -3.74
CA THR A 40 9.01 2.15 -2.51
C THR A 40 10.16 2.94 -1.92
N LEU A 41 10.07 3.28 -0.63
CA LEU A 41 11.19 3.79 0.17
C LEU A 41 11.89 2.66 0.91
N ALA A 42 11.11 1.76 1.52
CA ALA A 42 11.61 0.56 2.18
C ALA A 42 10.52 -0.51 2.22
N ILE A 43 10.93 -1.78 2.18
CA ILE A 43 10.04 -2.91 2.37
C ILE A 43 10.75 -3.96 3.22
N VAL A 44 10.09 -4.41 4.29
CA VAL A 44 10.65 -5.36 5.25
C VAL A 44 9.72 -6.56 5.36
N PRO A 45 10.03 -7.67 4.66
CA PRO A 45 9.36 -8.94 4.87
C PRO A 45 9.65 -9.44 6.29
N LYS A 46 8.61 -9.88 7.01
CA LYS A 46 8.73 -10.49 8.33
C LYS A 46 7.79 -11.70 8.42
N LYS A 47 8.18 -12.69 9.17
CA LYS A 47 7.30 -13.79 9.60
C LYS A 47 6.93 -13.56 11.05
N ASP A 48 5.64 -13.59 11.35
CA ASP A 48 5.16 -13.60 12.72
C ASP A 48 5.64 -14.88 13.42
N GLN A 49 6.22 -14.75 14.62
CA GLN A 49 6.86 -15.88 15.30
C GLN A 49 5.84 -16.86 15.87
N GLU A 50 4.69 -16.36 16.33
CA GLU A 50 3.66 -17.18 16.98
C GLU A 50 2.76 -17.85 15.92
N SER A 51 2.19 -17.06 15.01
CA SER A 51 1.25 -17.56 14.00
C SER A 51 1.93 -18.10 12.74
N GLY A 52 3.23 -17.87 12.56
CA GLY A 52 3.95 -18.19 11.33
C GLY A 52 3.54 -17.36 10.11
N ARG A 53 2.66 -16.37 10.28
CA ARG A 53 2.07 -15.60 9.18
C ARG A 53 3.07 -14.62 8.58
N ALA A 54 3.17 -14.61 7.26
CA ALA A 54 3.98 -13.63 6.55
C ALA A 54 3.33 -12.23 6.61
N GLN A 55 4.16 -11.22 6.85
CA GLN A 55 3.80 -9.82 6.86
C GLN A 55 4.88 -8.98 6.17
N ILE A 56 4.50 -7.79 5.73
CA ILE A 56 5.35 -6.84 5.02
C ILE A 56 5.13 -5.48 5.67
N PHE A 57 6.20 -4.87 6.17
CA PHE A 57 6.19 -3.44 6.46
C PHE A 57 6.58 -2.71 5.19
N TYR A 58 5.69 -1.86 4.70
CA TYR A 58 5.87 -1.13 3.45
C TYR A 58 5.90 0.37 3.73
N PHE A 59 7.00 1.02 3.35
CA PHE A 59 7.18 2.46 3.43
C PHE A 59 7.31 3.01 2.02
N TYR A 60 6.59 4.09 1.74
CA TYR A 60 6.43 4.58 0.38
C TYR A 60 6.25 6.08 0.31
N ARG A 61 6.53 6.63 -0.87
CA ARG A 61 6.19 8.00 -1.24
C ARG A 61 5.14 7.97 -2.33
N VAL A 62 4.08 8.74 -2.17
CA VAL A 62 3.09 8.99 -3.22
C VAL A 62 3.43 10.29 -3.90
N THR A 63 3.47 10.26 -5.23
CA THR A 63 3.60 11.44 -6.08
C THR A 63 2.31 11.60 -6.89
N PRO A 64 1.45 12.57 -6.53
CA PRO A 64 0.27 12.88 -7.33
C PRO A 64 0.66 13.35 -8.73
N LYS A 65 -0.12 12.94 -9.74
CA LYS A 65 0.02 13.46 -11.10
C LYS A 65 -0.49 14.89 -11.09
N LYS A 66 0.31 15.84 -11.61
CA LYS A 66 -0.05 17.26 -11.70
C LYS A 66 -0.99 17.54 -12.88
N THR A 67 -2.06 16.75 -12.99
CA THR A 67 -3.10 16.87 -14.01
C THR A 67 -4.28 17.73 -13.56
N ASP A 68 -4.31 18.09 -12.28
CA ASP A 68 -5.30 18.99 -11.67
C ASP A 68 -4.57 20.15 -10.95
N VAL A 69 -5.17 21.32 -10.92
CA VAL A 69 -4.69 22.52 -10.20
C VAL A 69 -4.66 22.26 -8.68
N GLU A 70 -5.54 21.39 -8.19
CA GLU A 70 -5.59 20.99 -6.77
C GLU A 70 -4.70 19.79 -6.43
N ALA A 71 -3.80 19.38 -7.33
CA ALA A 71 -2.92 18.25 -7.08
C ALA A 71 -2.08 18.48 -5.82
N LYS A 72 -2.22 17.55 -4.86
CA LYS A 72 -1.49 17.60 -3.59
C LYS A 72 0.02 17.48 -3.82
N GLU A 73 0.78 18.06 -2.89
CA GLU A 73 2.21 17.81 -2.81
C GLU A 73 2.52 16.34 -2.51
N PRO A 74 3.70 15.83 -2.90
CA PRO A 74 4.13 14.48 -2.55
C PRO A 74 4.10 14.24 -1.04
N TYR A 75 3.65 13.05 -0.64
CA TYR A 75 3.55 12.67 0.76
C TYR A 75 4.03 11.24 0.96
N GLU A 76 4.34 10.90 2.20
CA GLU A 76 4.88 9.60 2.56
C GLU A 76 3.84 8.79 3.33
N GLY A 77 3.98 7.47 3.27
CA GLY A 77 3.11 6.57 3.98
C GLY A 77 3.81 5.31 4.44
N SER A 78 3.18 4.64 5.40
CA SER A 78 3.58 3.34 5.88
C SER A 78 2.38 2.42 6.01
N ALA A 79 2.58 1.13 5.76
CA ALA A 79 1.56 0.10 5.89
C ALA A 79 2.14 -1.17 6.52
N ASN A 80 1.33 -1.85 7.32
CA ASN A 80 1.63 -3.21 7.78
C ASN A 80 0.67 -4.18 7.11
N LEU A 81 1.19 -4.91 6.12
CA LEU A 81 0.43 -5.79 5.26
C LEU A 81 0.64 -7.25 5.67
N LYS A 82 -0.44 -8.02 5.79
CA LYS A 82 -0.40 -9.40 6.26
C LYS A 82 -1.11 -10.30 5.25
N PHE A 83 -0.54 -11.48 5.01
CA PHE A 83 -1.24 -12.50 4.24
C PHE A 83 -2.46 -12.98 5.02
N SER A 84 -3.55 -13.33 4.33
CA SER A 84 -4.71 -13.91 5.00
C SER A 84 -4.36 -15.25 5.65
N ALA A 85 -4.90 -15.50 6.85
CA ALA A 85 -4.78 -16.81 7.51
C ALA A 85 -5.54 -17.91 6.74
N LEU A 86 -6.50 -17.52 5.90
CA LEU A 86 -7.34 -18.41 5.09
C LEU A 86 -6.78 -18.66 3.67
N GLY A 87 -5.63 -18.07 3.32
CA GLY A 87 -4.99 -18.29 2.02
C GLY A 87 -3.92 -17.25 1.63
N ILE A 88 -3.00 -17.64 0.75
CA ILE A 88 -1.83 -16.82 0.35
C ILE A 88 -2.12 -15.79 -0.77
N ASN A 89 -3.35 -15.74 -1.29
CA ASN A 89 -3.69 -14.93 -2.45
C ASN A 89 -4.16 -13.50 -2.10
N LYS A 90 -4.34 -13.21 -0.80
CA LYS A 90 -4.79 -11.91 -0.33
C LYS A 90 -3.79 -11.33 0.68
N LEU A 91 -3.38 -10.09 0.44
CA LEU A 91 -2.56 -9.30 1.33
C LEU A 91 -3.37 -8.08 1.77
N THR A 92 -3.55 -7.87 3.08
CA THR A 92 -4.36 -6.76 3.60
C THR A 92 -3.69 -6.07 4.77
N GLY A 93 -4.04 -4.81 5.02
CA GLY A 93 -3.52 -4.12 6.18
C GLY A 93 -3.83 -2.63 6.19
N ASN A 94 -3.66 -2.03 7.36
CA ASN A 94 -3.86 -0.60 7.52
C ASN A 94 -2.63 0.18 7.06
N TYR A 95 -2.87 1.40 6.61
CA TYR A 95 -1.82 2.34 6.26
C TYR A 95 -2.09 3.72 6.87
N TYR A 96 -1.03 4.51 6.98
CA TYR A 96 -1.03 5.87 7.51
C TYR A 96 -0.13 6.73 6.64
N THR A 97 -0.49 8.00 6.45
CA THR A 97 0.26 8.94 5.61
C THR A 97 0.58 10.22 6.35
N SER A 98 1.65 10.90 5.92
CA SER A 98 2.01 12.24 6.41
C SER A 98 1.00 13.33 6.01
N ALA A 99 0.09 13.03 5.07
CA ALA A 99 -0.98 13.92 4.63
C ALA A 99 -2.28 13.77 5.47
N ALA A 100 -2.16 13.36 6.74
CA ALA A 100 -3.28 13.16 7.67
C ALA A 100 -4.42 12.27 7.11
N THR A 101 -4.04 11.28 6.30
CA THR A 101 -4.96 10.29 5.72
C THR A 101 -4.52 8.91 6.17
N ASP A 102 -5.47 8.07 6.56
CA ASP A 102 -5.26 6.67 6.91
C ASP A 102 -6.30 5.79 6.20
N GLY A 103 -6.12 4.48 6.29
CA GLY A 103 -7.06 3.58 5.64
C GLY A 103 -6.64 2.13 5.65
N HIS A 104 -7.21 1.37 4.71
CA HIS A 104 -7.01 -0.06 4.58
C HIS A 104 -6.72 -0.46 3.13
N PHE A 105 -5.66 -1.23 2.93
CA PHE A 105 -5.33 -1.82 1.64
C PHE A 105 -5.86 -3.25 1.56
N GLU A 106 -6.45 -3.58 0.41
CA GLU A 106 -6.78 -4.94 0.01
C GLU A 106 -6.14 -5.27 -1.33
N LEU A 107 -5.20 -6.21 -1.33
CA LEU A 107 -4.52 -6.69 -2.51
C LEU A 107 -4.92 -8.14 -2.74
N SER A 108 -5.39 -8.41 -3.95
CA SER A 108 -5.59 -9.76 -4.46
C SER A 108 -4.66 -9.95 -5.65
N ARG A 109 -4.01 -11.11 -5.73
CA ARG A 109 -3.22 -11.50 -6.90
C ARG A 109 -4.16 -11.55 -8.12
N GLN A 110 -3.74 -10.94 -9.23
CA GLN A 110 -4.37 -11.19 -10.53
C GLN A 110 -3.73 -12.44 -11.13
N ASP A 111 -4.57 -13.34 -11.64
CA ASP A 111 -4.16 -14.58 -12.31
C ASP A 111 -3.60 -14.30 -13.71
#